data_AF-A0A967W530-F1
#
_entry.id   AF-A0A967W530-F1
#
_cell.length_a   1.000
_cell.length_b   1.000
_cell.length_c   1.000
_cell.angle_alpha   90.00
_cell.angle_beta   90.00
_cell.angle_gamma   90.00
#
_symmetry.space_group_name_H-M   'P 1'
#
loop_
_entity.id
_entity.type
_entity.pdbx_description
1 polymer ?
#
loop_
_entity_poly.entity_id
_entity_poly.type
_entity_poly.pdbx_seq_one_letter_code
_entity_poly.pdbx_strand_id
1 'polypeptide(L)'
;MKPAILTTLILTLFFSCSKDENPVKPGDGPPPLSYTTTLTGRVLLENQSEHSNTLIYIDSLDIGARSDSGGYFTIHFDDSAEHKSGEFTVYYFVED
;
A
#
# COMPACT_ATOMS: atom_id res chain seq x y z
N MET A 1 -54.11 24.65 17.91
CA MET A 1 -53.71 23.42 17.20
C MET A 1 -53.52 23.76 15.73
N LYS A 2 -52.29 23.71 15.23
CA LYS A 2 -51.92 23.96 13.82
C LYS A 2 -51.18 22.72 13.33
N PRO A 3 -51.57 22.09 12.21
CA PRO A 3 -50.76 21.06 11.58
C PRO A 3 -49.79 21.72 10.58
N ALA A 4 -48.51 21.39 10.65
CA ALA A 4 -47.53 21.69 9.61
C ALA A 4 -46.59 20.49 9.53
N ILE A 5 -47.01 19.47 8.78
CA ILE A 5 -46.45 19.09 7.48
C ILE A 5 -45.00 18.62 7.63
N LEU A 6 -44.89 17.32 7.93
CA LEU A 6 -43.67 16.53 7.83
C LEU A 6 -43.17 16.61 6.37
N THR A 7 -42.10 17.37 6.15
CA THR A 7 -41.50 17.51 4.82
C THR A 7 -40.66 16.27 4.53
N THR A 8 -41.21 15.33 3.77
CA THR A 8 -40.50 14.16 3.26
C THR A 8 -39.44 14.61 2.26
N LEU A 9 -38.17 14.61 2.66
CA LEU A 9 -37.05 14.84 1.76
C LEU A 9 -36.85 13.59 0.90
N ILE A 10 -37.39 13.61 -0.32
CA ILE A 10 -37.17 12.54 -1.30
C ILE A 10 -35.81 12.77 -1.95
N LEU A 11 -34.80 11.99 -1.53
CA LEU A 11 -33.48 11.94 -2.16
C LEU A 11 -33.54 10.98 -3.35
N THR A 12 -33.76 11.49 -4.56
CA THR A 12 -33.64 10.70 -5.80
C THR A 12 -32.18 10.66 -6.26
N LEU A 13 -31.49 9.55 -5.96
CA LEU A 13 -30.19 9.22 -6.56
C LEU A 13 -30.43 8.67 -7.97
N PHE A 14 -30.18 9.47 -9.01
CA PHE A 14 -30.07 8.96 -10.37
C PHE A 14 -28.71 8.27 -10.52
N PHE A 15 -28.66 6.96 -10.25
CA PHE A 15 -27.57 6.10 -10.71
C PHE A 15 -27.71 5.94 -12.24
N SER A 16 -27.22 6.91 -12.99
CA SER A 16 -27.03 6.76 -14.43
C SER A 16 -25.71 5.99 -14.66
N CYS A 17 -25.74 4.69 -14.38
CA CYS A 17 -24.70 3.78 -14.85
C CYS A 17 -25.05 3.43 -16.30
N SER A 18 -24.57 4.24 -17.24
CA SER A 18 -24.67 3.93 -18.66
C SER A 18 -23.85 2.67 -18.92
N LYS A 19 -24.55 1.57 -19.17
CA LYS A 19 -23.95 0.29 -19.52
C LYS A 19 -23.41 0.38 -20.95
N ASP A 20 -22.12 0.67 -21.08
CA ASP A 20 -21.40 0.63 -22.36
C ASP A 20 -21.32 -0.85 -22.81
N GLU A 21 -22.16 -1.24 -23.78
CA GLU A 21 -22.17 -2.59 -24.37
C GLU A 21 -21.14 -2.71 -25.50
N ASN A 22 -19.90 -2.29 -25.26
CA ASN A 22 -18.79 -2.64 -26.14
C ASN A 22 -18.05 -3.86 -25.56
N PRO A 23 -18.09 -5.03 -26.21
CA PRO A 23 -17.31 -6.18 -25.75
C PRO A 23 -15.83 -5.85 -25.88
N VAL A 24 -15.16 -5.68 -24.73
CA VAL A 24 -13.71 -5.54 -24.65
C VAL A 24 -13.08 -6.76 -25.30
N LYS A 25 -12.31 -6.58 -26.38
CA LYS A 25 -11.60 -7.70 -27.01
C LYS A 25 -10.59 -8.28 -26.01
N PRO A 26 -10.43 -9.60 -25.93
CA PRO A 26 -9.38 -10.21 -25.11
C PRO A 26 -8.02 -9.67 -25.57
N GLY A 27 -7.36 -8.87 -24.72
CA GLY A 27 -6.05 -8.29 -25.00
C GLY A 27 -5.99 -6.77 -25.12
N ASP A 28 -7.14 -6.06 -25.18
CA ASP A 28 -7.19 -4.59 -25.17
C ASP A 28 -7.17 -4.01 -23.74
N GLY A 29 -7.00 -4.86 -22.72
CA GLY A 29 -6.83 -4.42 -21.33
C GLY A 29 -5.44 -3.81 -21.11
N PRO A 30 -5.29 -2.91 -20.12
CA PRO A 30 -3.97 -2.46 -19.69
C PRO A 30 -3.09 -3.68 -19.35
N PRO A 31 -1.77 -3.60 -19.60
CA PRO A 31 -0.87 -4.69 -19.23
C PRO A 31 -1.07 -5.03 -17.75
N PRO A 32 -0.97 -6.32 -17.37
CA PRO A 32 -1.11 -6.72 -15.98
C PRO A 32 -0.11 -5.93 -15.13
N LEU A 33 -0.59 -5.39 -14.01
CA LEU A 33 0.26 -4.69 -13.06
C LEU A 33 1.31 -5.68 -12.55
N SER A 34 2.59 -5.38 -12.80
CA SER A 34 3.71 -6.15 -12.28
C SER A 34 4.10 -5.59 -10.91
N TYR A 35 3.90 -6.38 -9.86
CA TYR A 35 4.26 -6.02 -8.49
C TYR A 35 5.53 -6.77 -8.08
N THR A 36 6.42 -6.12 -7.34
CA THR A 36 7.52 -6.82 -6.66
C THR A 36 7.02 -7.43 -5.36
N THR A 37 7.48 -8.63 -5.04
CA THR A 37 7.22 -9.30 -3.76
C THR A 37 8.28 -8.97 -2.72
N THR A 38 9.32 -8.23 -3.09
CA THR A 38 10.40 -7.84 -2.19
C THR A 38 10.77 -6.36 -2.32
N LEU A 39 11.12 -5.77 -1.17
CA LEU A 39 11.84 -4.51 -1.08
C LEU A 39 13.24 -4.81 -0.56
N THR A 40 14.26 -4.50 -1.35
CA THR A 40 15.66 -4.66 -0.97
C THR A 40 16.33 -3.30 -0.86
N GLY A 41 17.32 -3.20 0.01
CA GLY A 41 18.07 -1.96 0.20
C GLY A 41 19.32 -2.17 1.04
N ARG A 42 20.02 -1.07 1.29
CA ARG A 42 21.22 -1.03 2.13
C ARG A 42 21.17 0.17 3.05
N VAL A 43 21.37 -0.06 4.34
CA VAL A 43 21.66 0.96 5.34
C VAL A 43 23.16 1.20 5.40
N LEU A 44 23.57 2.47 5.40
CA LEU A 44 24.95 2.86 5.60
C LEU A 44 25.05 3.74 6.85
N LEU A 45 25.66 3.20 7.90
CA LEU A 45 25.97 3.96 9.11
C LEU A 45 27.33 4.63 8.92
N GLU A 46 27.34 5.96 8.85
CA GLU A 46 28.59 6.71 8.65
C GLU A 46 29.56 6.48 9.81
N ASN A 47 30.85 6.35 9.48
CA ASN A 47 31.93 6.13 10.44
C ASN A 47 31.82 4.85 11.28
N GLN A 48 31.02 3.87 10.85
CA GLN A 48 30.95 2.54 11.44
C GLN A 48 31.49 1.50 10.47
N SER A 49 32.22 0.50 10.97
CA SER A 49 32.63 -0.67 10.19
C SER A 49 31.56 -1.76 10.15
N GLU A 50 30.56 -1.66 11.03
CA GLU A 50 29.49 -2.62 11.23
C GLU A 50 28.15 -1.92 10.97
N HIS A 51 27.31 -2.53 10.14
CA HIS A 51 26.02 -1.97 9.73
C HIS A 51 24.85 -2.91 10.01
N SER A 52 25.09 -4.01 10.72
CA SER A 52 24.05 -4.96 11.11
C SER A 52 23.07 -4.39 12.11
N ASN A 53 21.99 -5.12 12.28
CA ASN A 53 21.02 -4.94 13.35
C ASN A 53 20.25 -3.62 13.32
N THR A 54 20.34 -2.86 12.22
CA THR A 54 19.38 -1.78 11.96
C THR A 54 18.05 -2.43 11.61
N LEU A 55 16.99 -2.09 12.33
CA LEU A 55 15.63 -2.51 11.99
C LEU A 55 15.06 -1.52 10.97
N ILE A 56 14.65 -2.02 9.81
CA ILE A 56 13.89 -1.28 8.79
C ILE A 56 12.43 -1.75 8.91
N TYR A 57 11.48 -0.82 9.10
CA TYR A 57 10.09 -1.14 9.42
C TYR A 57 9.10 -0.30 8.62
N ILE A 58 8.04 -0.94 8.12
CA ILE A 58 6.93 -0.32 7.41
C ILE A 58 5.69 -0.38 8.30
N ASP A 59 5.37 0.74 8.93
CA ASP A 59 4.37 0.85 9.99
C ASP A 59 2.96 0.46 9.54
N SER A 60 2.51 0.95 8.38
CA SER A 60 1.17 0.66 7.86
C SER A 60 0.93 -0.81 7.51
N LEU A 61 1.99 -1.62 7.40
CA LEU A 61 1.94 -3.03 7.04
C LEU A 61 2.37 -3.95 8.19
N ASP A 62 2.88 -3.38 9.29
CA ASP A 62 3.49 -4.13 10.40
C ASP A 62 4.52 -5.18 9.94
N ILE A 63 5.40 -4.79 9.03
CA ILE A 63 6.48 -5.65 8.52
C ILE A 63 7.83 -4.95 8.62
N GLY A 64 8.88 -5.73 8.84
CA GLY A 64 10.23 -5.20 8.88
C GLY A 64 11.30 -6.27 8.69
N ALA A 65 12.53 -5.80 8.52
CA ALA A 65 13.70 -6.64 8.36
C ALA A 65 14.90 -5.99 9.07
N ARG A 66 15.84 -6.83 9.52
CA ARG A 66 17.12 -6.36 10.06
C ARG A 66 18.18 -6.35 8.96
N SER A 67 19.08 -5.37 9.01
CA SER A 67 20.26 -5.35 8.15
C SER A 67 21.29 -6.39 8.58
N ASP A 68 22.01 -6.95 7.60
CA ASP A 68 23.22 -7.73 7.81
C ASP A 68 24.45 -6.85 8.06
N SER A 69 25.64 -7.45 8.24
CA SER A 69 26.85 -6.68 8.53
C SER A 69 27.31 -5.73 7.44
N GLY A 70 26.91 -5.99 6.19
CA GLY A 70 27.11 -5.08 5.07
C GLY A 70 26.07 -3.97 4.99
N GLY A 71 25.04 -4.02 5.82
CA GLY A 71 23.90 -3.11 5.86
C GLY A 71 22.74 -3.54 4.97
N TYR A 72 22.81 -4.71 4.31
CA TYR A 72 21.78 -5.14 3.37
C TYR A 72 20.57 -5.70 4.09
N PHE A 73 19.38 -5.38 3.57
CA PHE A 73 18.11 -5.90 4.08
C PHE A 73 17.18 -6.32 2.95
N THR A 74 16.26 -7.22 3.26
CA THR A 74 15.16 -7.64 2.36
C THR A 74 13.88 -7.74 3.17
N ILE A 75 12.84 -7.02 2.76
CA ILE A 75 11.48 -7.12 3.26
C ILE A 75 10.66 -7.90 2.24
N HIS A 76 9.93 -8.92 2.68
CA HIS A 76 9.03 -9.71 1.86
C HIS A 76 7.59 -9.21 2.06
N PHE A 77 6.87 -9.00 0.97
CA PHE A 77 5.45 -8.67 1.01
C PHE A 77 4.64 -9.95 0.84
N ASP A 78 3.79 -10.25 1.81
CA ASP A 78 2.90 -11.42 1.73
C ASP A 78 1.86 -11.27 0.63
N ASP A 79 1.49 -12.40 0.03
CA ASP A 79 0.55 -12.38 -1.08
C ASP A 79 -0.87 -11.95 -0.70
N SER A 80 -1.21 -12.07 0.59
CA SER A 80 -2.49 -11.72 1.20
C SER A 80 -2.64 -10.25 1.60
N ALA A 81 -1.60 -9.42 1.47
CA ALA A 81 -1.71 -8.00 1.77
C ALA A 81 -2.61 -7.33 0.70
N GLU A 82 -3.84 -6.97 1.07
CA GLU A 82 -4.84 -6.35 0.18
C GLU A 82 -4.42 -4.98 -0.38
N HIS A 83 -3.24 -4.46 -0.02
CA HIS A 83 -2.73 -3.13 -0.37
C HIS A 83 -1.29 -3.20 -0.89
N LYS A 84 -1.08 -3.76 -2.09
CA LYS A 84 0.26 -4.00 -2.68
C LYS A 84 0.88 -2.80 -3.40
N SER A 85 0.23 -1.64 -3.41
CA SER A 85 0.79 -0.44 -4.01
C SER A 85 0.28 0.81 -3.30
N GLY A 86 1.20 1.73 -3.06
CA GLY A 86 0.93 2.96 -2.32
C GLY A 86 2.21 3.66 -1.91
N GLU A 87 2.04 4.78 -1.23
CA GLU A 87 3.12 5.45 -0.52
C GLU A 87 3.16 4.91 0.90
N PHE A 88 4.34 4.45 1.33
CA PHE A 88 4.54 3.88 2.64
C PHE A 88 5.58 4.69 3.39
N THR A 89 5.34 4.92 4.68
CA THR A 89 6.36 5.48 5.57
C THR A 89 7.27 4.36 6.04
N VAL A 90 8.58 4.54 5.84
CA VAL A 90 9.62 3.61 6.27
C VAL A 90 10.37 4.23 7.44
N TYR A 91 10.45 3.49 8.54
CA TYR A 91 11.22 3.84 9.72
C TYR A 91 12.49 3.00 9.79
N TYR A 92 13.55 3.57 10.39
CA TYR A 92 14.76 2.83 10.72
C TYR A 92 15.14 3.07 12.19
N PHE A 93 15.58 2.02 12.85
CA PHE A 93 16.05 2.05 14.24
C PHE A 93 17.40 1.38 14.32
N VAL A 94 18.38 2.09 14.87
CA VAL A 94 19.69 1.52 15.20
C VAL A 94 19.59 0.97 16.62
N GLU A 95 19.73 -0.34 16.77
CA GLU A 95 19.81 -0.99 18.09
C GLU A 95 21.29 -1.07 18.51
N ASP A 96 21.60 -0.55 19.69
CA ASP A 96 22.92 -0.65 20.36
C ASP A 96 23.13 -2.02 21.03
#